data_AF-A0A495KXE2-F1
#
_entry.id   AF-A0A495KXE2-F1
#
_cell.length_a   1.000
_cell.length_b   1.000
_cell.length_c   1.000
_cell.angle_alpha   90.00
_cell.angle_beta   90.00
_cell.angle_gamma   90.00
#
_symmetry.space_group_name_H-M   'P 1'
#
loop_
_entity.id
_entity.type
_entity.pdbx_description
1 polymer ?
#
loop_
_entity_poly.entity_id
_entity_poly.type
_entity_poly.pdbx_seq_one_letter_code
_entity_poly.pdbx_strand_id
1 'polypeptide(L)'
;MNGTDPMAELRALERSALDVTADHARLAARVERFLSVQEARLLKERSGPSRMFVVRAGDLVPTALRRRGLAALDRRDHAAAEVLLADAAEARSRTTDRLRRLLPTVPSLQWEVDAGERLLWTIRWEIGKAQSGRGDWARARETLAEVLDHVGLDGRFKPVRRDLDAVDAQILKETLRGRGKTVRAALQGARPKSRRALRPGLTPEGATTLGRRPTRRGAR
;
A
#
# COMPACT_ATOMS: atom_id res chain seq x y z
N MET A 1 -2.20 -11.56 -45.11
CA MET A 1 -2.24 -11.36 -43.65
C MET A 1 -3.54 -11.96 -43.15
N ASN A 2 -3.50 -13.06 -42.41
CA ASN A 2 -4.72 -13.65 -41.83
C ASN A 2 -5.26 -12.66 -40.79
N GLY A 3 -6.34 -11.97 -41.16
CA GLY A 3 -6.92 -10.88 -40.38
C GLY A 3 -7.66 -11.42 -39.17
N THR A 4 -6.94 -11.68 -38.08
CA THR A 4 -7.56 -11.89 -36.77
C THR A 4 -8.20 -10.57 -36.34
N ASP A 5 -9.51 -10.57 -36.07
CA ASP A 5 -10.23 -9.41 -35.55
C ASP A 5 -9.54 -8.93 -34.24
N PRO A 6 -8.98 -7.70 -34.21
CA PRO A 6 -8.29 -7.19 -33.02
C PRO A 6 -9.18 -7.15 -31.78
N MET A 7 -10.51 -6.98 -31.96
CA MET A 7 -11.46 -7.02 -30.86
C MET A 7 -11.65 -8.43 -30.32
N ALA A 8 -11.74 -9.43 -31.20
CA ALA A 8 -11.80 -10.84 -30.80
C ALA A 8 -10.53 -11.26 -30.05
N GLU A 9 -9.34 -10.86 -30.53
CA GLU A 9 -8.08 -11.16 -29.85
C GLU A 9 -7.99 -10.46 -28.49
N LEU A 10 -8.34 -9.16 -28.39
CA LEU A 10 -8.36 -8.45 -27.12
C LEU A 10 -9.28 -9.16 -26.10
N ARG A 11 -10.49 -9.54 -26.50
CA ARG A 11 -11.43 -10.27 -25.63
C ARG A 11 -10.87 -11.64 -25.21
N ALA A 12 -10.14 -12.31 -26.08
CA ALA A 12 -9.49 -13.58 -25.74
C ALA A 12 -8.38 -13.37 -24.70
N LEU A 13 -7.57 -12.31 -24.84
CA LEU A 13 -6.55 -11.93 -23.86
C LEU A 13 -7.18 -11.54 -22.51
N GLU A 14 -8.28 -10.79 -22.53
CA GLU A 14 -9.02 -10.42 -21.32
C GLU A 14 -9.54 -11.63 -20.56
N ARG A 15 -10.11 -12.63 -21.26
CA ARG A 15 -10.51 -13.89 -20.63
C ARG A 15 -9.32 -14.63 -20.02
N SER A 16 -8.18 -14.68 -20.72
CA SER A 16 -6.96 -15.29 -20.17
C SER A 16 -6.41 -14.53 -18.95
N ALA A 17 -6.54 -13.20 -18.91
CA ALA A 17 -6.11 -12.38 -17.78
C ALA A 17 -7.00 -12.54 -16.53
N LEU A 18 -8.25 -12.99 -16.71
CA LEU A 18 -9.17 -13.31 -15.61
C LEU A 18 -8.87 -14.67 -14.96
N ASP A 19 -8.20 -15.55 -15.69
CA ASP A 19 -7.84 -16.86 -15.19
C ASP A 19 -6.61 -16.77 -14.28
N VAL A 20 -6.86 -16.89 -12.97
CA VAL A 20 -5.88 -16.82 -11.89
C VAL A 20 -4.84 -17.96 -11.96
N THR A 21 -5.13 -19.01 -12.74
CA THR A 21 -4.26 -20.18 -12.94
C THR A 21 -3.44 -20.11 -14.23
N ALA A 22 -3.74 -19.15 -15.11
CA ALA A 22 -3.08 -19.04 -16.40
C ALA A 22 -1.56 -18.80 -16.25
N ASP A 23 -0.79 -19.32 -17.20
CA ASP A 23 0.63 -19.01 -17.35
C ASP A 23 0.81 -17.54 -17.73
N HIS A 24 1.37 -16.76 -16.80
CA HIS A 24 1.53 -15.32 -16.94
C HIS A 24 2.60 -14.95 -17.96
N ALA A 25 3.63 -15.80 -18.14
CA ALA A 25 4.64 -15.59 -19.17
C ALA A 25 4.01 -15.75 -20.56
N ARG A 26 3.13 -16.74 -20.72
CA ARG A 26 2.38 -16.94 -21.96
C ARG A 26 1.42 -15.78 -22.23
N LEU A 27 0.70 -15.29 -21.22
CA LEU A 27 -0.16 -14.11 -21.35
C LEU A 27 0.66 -12.88 -21.75
N ALA A 28 1.75 -12.61 -21.04
CA ALA A 28 2.63 -11.47 -21.32
C ALA A 28 3.20 -11.51 -22.75
N ALA A 29 3.66 -12.67 -23.22
CA ALA A 29 4.15 -12.82 -24.58
C ALA A 29 3.07 -12.59 -25.64
N ARG A 30 1.83 -13.00 -25.38
CA ARG A 30 0.70 -12.73 -26.30
C ARG A 30 0.30 -11.27 -26.29
N VAL A 31 0.21 -10.65 -25.11
CA VAL A 31 -0.08 -9.22 -24.95
C VAL A 31 0.97 -8.38 -25.65
N GLU A 32 2.27 -8.70 -25.51
CA GLU A 32 3.35 -7.95 -26.15
C GLU A 32 3.26 -7.99 -27.68
N ARG A 33 2.99 -9.17 -28.26
CA ARG A 33 2.77 -9.30 -29.71
C ARG A 33 1.57 -8.48 -30.18
N PHE A 34 0.47 -8.50 -29.42
CA PHE A 34 -0.71 -7.71 -29.73
C PHE A 34 -0.41 -6.21 -29.66
N LEU A 35 0.26 -5.76 -28.59
CA LEU A 35 0.65 -4.37 -28.39
C LEU A 35 1.55 -3.85 -29.50
N SER A 36 2.57 -4.62 -29.92
CA SER A 36 3.48 -4.21 -31.01
C SER A 36 2.72 -3.87 -32.29
N VAL A 37 1.70 -4.67 -32.64
CA VAL A 37 0.86 -4.43 -33.82
C VAL A 37 -0.03 -3.21 -33.63
N GLN A 38 -0.69 -3.09 -32.47
CA GLN A 38 -1.63 -1.98 -32.23
C GLN A 38 -0.93 -0.64 -32.02
N GLU A 39 0.31 -0.63 -31.52
CA GLU A 39 1.12 0.58 -31.41
C GLU A 39 1.55 1.10 -32.79
N ALA A 40 2.05 0.23 -33.66
CA ALA A 40 2.36 0.61 -35.04
C ALA A 40 1.13 1.17 -35.75
N ARG A 41 -0.04 0.57 -35.51
CA ARG A 41 -1.33 1.04 -36.02
C ARG A 41 -1.74 2.38 -35.43
N LEU A 42 -1.59 2.57 -34.12
CA LEU A 42 -1.89 3.81 -33.42
C LEU A 42 -1.02 4.97 -33.93
N LEU A 43 0.28 4.74 -34.14
CA LEU A 43 1.18 5.77 -34.67
C LEU A 43 0.80 6.20 -36.10
N LYS A 44 0.29 5.26 -36.91
CA LYS A 44 -0.15 5.52 -38.28
C LYS A 44 -1.52 6.21 -38.34
N GLU A 45 -2.50 5.69 -37.61
CA GLU A 45 -3.90 6.11 -37.74
C GLU A 45 -4.31 7.18 -36.73
N ARG A 46 -3.68 7.21 -35.55
CA ARG A 46 -3.98 8.12 -34.43
C ARG A 46 -5.45 8.08 -34.02
N SER A 47 -6.10 6.92 -34.20
CA SER A 47 -7.53 6.74 -34.03
C SER A 47 -7.89 6.31 -32.61
N GLY A 48 -9.11 6.67 -32.18
CA GLY A 48 -9.68 6.24 -30.89
C GLY A 48 -9.68 4.72 -30.68
N PRO A 49 -10.08 3.90 -31.67
CA PRO A 49 -10.02 2.44 -31.57
C PRO A 49 -8.61 1.90 -31.33
N SER A 50 -7.62 2.36 -32.07
CA SER A 50 -6.23 1.93 -31.91
C SER A 50 -5.67 2.34 -30.54
N ARG A 51 -6.01 3.53 -30.05
CA ARG A 51 -5.69 3.96 -28.68
C ARG A 51 -6.29 3.00 -27.65
N MET A 52 -7.59 2.70 -27.78
CA MET A 52 -8.30 1.82 -26.87
C MET A 52 -7.66 0.43 -26.79
N PHE A 53 -7.24 -0.14 -27.93
CA PHE A 53 -6.54 -1.43 -27.94
C PHE A 53 -5.21 -1.40 -27.18
N VAL A 54 -4.38 -0.38 -27.40
CA VAL A 54 -3.08 -0.24 -26.73
C VAL A 54 -3.26 -0.09 -25.22
N VAL A 55 -4.18 0.78 -24.79
CA VAL A 55 -4.45 1.04 -23.37
C VAL A 55 -4.97 -0.23 -22.69
N ARG A 56 -6.05 -0.84 -23.22
CA ARG A 56 -6.66 -2.02 -22.59
C ARG A 56 -5.73 -3.21 -22.56
N ALA A 57 -5.00 -3.50 -23.65
CA ALA A 57 -4.07 -4.61 -23.67
C ALA A 57 -2.89 -4.39 -22.71
N GLY A 58 -2.37 -3.16 -22.62
CA GLY A 58 -1.30 -2.79 -21.70
C GLY A 58 -1.67 -3.02 -20.23
N ASP A 59 -2.94 -2.85 -19.88
CA ASP A 59 -3.43 -3.01 -18.52
C ASP A 59 -3.63 -4.47 -18.08
N LEU A 60 -3.64 -5.43 -19.02
CA LEU A 60 -4.00 -6.83 -18.72
C LEU A 60 -3.00 -7.50 -17.77
N VAL A 61 -1.72 -7.46 -18.10
CA VAL A 61 -0.67 -8.15 -17.30
C VAL A 61 -0.53 -7.53 -15.91
N PRO A 62 -0.39 -6.20 -15.75
CA PRO A 62 -0.31 -5.59 -14.42
C PRO A 62 -1.56 -5.86 -13.58
N THR A 63 -2.75 -5.82 -14.19
CA THR A 63 -4.01 -6.06 -13.46
C THR A 63 -4.14 -7.51 -13.01
N ALA A 64 -3.80 -8.48 -13.87
CA ALA A 64 -3.83 -9.90 -13.52
C ALA A 64 -2.88 -10.20 -12.35
N LEU A 65 -1.64 -9.72 -12.42
CA LEU A 65 -0.64 -9.90 -11.36
C LEU A 65 -1.09 -9.24 -10.05
N ARG A 66 -1.58 -8.00 -10.11
CA ARG A 66 -2.08 -7.30 -8.92
C ARG A 66 -3.23 -8.05 -8.27
N ARG A 67 -4.21 -8.54 -9.04
CA ARG A 67 -5.33 -9.34 -8.49
C ARG A 67 -4.85 -10.60 -7.76
N ARG A 68 -3.86 -11.29 -8.32
CA ARG A 68 -3.25 -12.46 -7.66
C ARG A 68 -2.50 -12.08 -6.39
N GLY A 69 -1.75 -10.97 -6.43
CA GLY A 69 -1.05 -10.43 -5.26
C GLY A 69 -2.01 -10.05 -4.12
N LEU A 70 -3.12 -9.39 -4.46
CA LEU A 70 -4.17 -9.07 -3.50
C LEU A 70 -4.83 -10.33 -2.92
N ALA A 71 -5.14 -11.33 -3.75
CA ALA A 71 -5.67 -12.61 -3.27
C ALA A 71 -4.67 -13.35 -2.34
N ALA A 72 -3.36 -13.20 -2.57
CA ALA A 72 -2.34 -13.73 -1.68
C ALA A 72 -2.30 -12.97 -0.35
N LEU A 73 -2.45 -11.63 -0.35
CA LEU A 73 -2.60 -10.84 0.87
C LEU A 73 -3.82 -11.26 1.70
N ASP A 74 -4.97 -11.48 1.06
CA ASP A 74 -6.20 -11.92 1.74
C ASP A 74 -6.00 -13.28 2.44
N ARG A 75 -5.21 -14.17 1.83
CA ARG A 75 -4.79 -15.46 2.42
C ARG A 75 -3.64 -15.35 3.41
N ARG A 76 -3.13 -14.14 3.66
CA ARG A 76 -1.93 -13.85 4.49
C ARG A 76 -0.65 -14.52 4.00
N ASP A 77 -0.60 -14.88 2.72
CA ASP A 77 0.63 -15.32 2.07
C ASP A 77 1.42 -14.09 1.63
N HIS A 78 2.07 -13.46 2.60
CA HIS A 78 2.78 -12.19 2.42
C HIS A 78 4.00 -12.32 1.50
N ALA A 79 4.64 -13.50 1.46
CA ALA A 79 5.79 -13.74 0.58
C ALA A 79 5.36 -13.83 -0.88
N ALA A 80 4.33 -14.62 -1.20
CA ALA A 80 3.81 -14.69 -2.56
C ALA A 80 3.19 -13.35 -3.00
N ALA A 81 2.50 -12.65 -2.09
CA ALA A 81 1.94 -11.34 -2.35
C ALA A 81 3.01 -10.32 -2.77
N GLU A 82 4.13 -10.24 -2.04
CA GLU A 82 5.21 -9.30 -2.35
C GLU A 82 5.75 -9.53 -3.77
N VAL A 83 6.03 -10.78 -4.15
CA VAL A 83 6.55 -11.12 -5.49
C VAL A 83 5.56 -10.74 -6.57
N LEU A 84 4.29 -11.15 -6.44
CA LEU A 84 3.26 -10.87 -7.43
C LEU A 84 2.98 -9.37 -7.60
N LEU A 85 3.00 -8.62 -6.49
CA LEU A 85 2.80 -7.17 -6.52
C LEU A 85 4.03 -6.43 -7.07
N ALA A 86 5.25 -6.92 -6.81
CA ALA A 86 6.47 -6.39 -7.43
C ALA A 86 6.45 -6.58 -8.95
N ASP A 87 6.11 -7.79 -9.43
CA ASP A 87 5.95 -8.05 -10.86
C ASP A 87 4.85 -7.18 -11.48
N ALA A 88 3.74 -6.97 -10.76
CA ALA A 88 2.68 -6.07 -11.19
C ALA A 88 3.16 -4.62 -11.31
N ALA A 89 3.94 -4.13 -10.35
CA ALA A 89 4.52 -2.79 -10.36
C ALA A 89 5.50 -2.62 -11.53
N GLU A 90 6.36 -3.60 -11.79
CA GLU A 90 7.29 -3.56 -12.92
C GLU A 90 6.54 -3.55 -14.27
N ALA A 91 5.56 -4.44 -14.43
CA ALA A 91 4.72 -4.47 -15.63
C ALA A 91 3.96 -3.15 -15.83
N ARG A 92 3.44 -2.55 -14.73
CA ARG A 92 2.78 -1.24 -14.76
C ARG A 92 3.74 -0.13 -15.16
N SER A 93 4.95 -0.10 -14.60
CA SER A 93 5.98 0.89 -14.95
C SER A 93 6.30 0.81 -16.43
N ARG A 94 6.60 -0.39 -16.95
CA ARG A 94 6.88 -0.61 -18.38
C ARG A 94 5.74 -0.13 -19.29
N THR A 95 4.50 -0.39 -18.90
CA THR A 95 3.31 0.04 -19.65
C THR A 95 3.16 1.56 -19.62
N THR A 96 3.34 2.19 -18.46
CA THR A 96 3.29 3.65 -18.31
C THR A 96 4.39 4.34 -19.11
N ASP A 97 5.63 3.83 -19.06
CA ASP A 97 6.75 4.37 -19.84
C ASP A 97 6.52 4.22 -21.36
N ARG A 98 5.93 3.09 -21.77
CA ARG A 98 5.50 2.85 -23.15
C ARG A 98 4.47 3.87 -23.61
N LEU A 99 3.43 4.13 -22.83
CA LEU A 99 2.45 5.19 -23.13
C LEU A 99 3.11 6.57 -23.15
N ARG A 100 4.04 6.86 -22.23
CA ARG A 100 4.77 8.14 -22.18
C ARG A 100 5.57 8.39 -23.45
N ARG A 101 6.21 7.36 -24.03
CA ARG A 101 6.91 7.45 -25.33
C ARG A 101 5.98 7.78 -26.50
N LEU A 102 4.70 7.45 -26.40
CA LEU A 102 3.70 7.73 -27.44
C LEU A 102 3.10 9.14 -27.31
N LEU A 103 3.23 9.81 -26.16
CA LEU A 103 2.64 11.14 -25.91
C LEU A 103 2.96 12.21 -26.96
N PRO A 104 4.21 12.34 -27.47
CA PRO A 104 4.50 13.35 -28.50
C PRO A 104 3.68 13.17 -29.78
N THR A 105 3.25 11.94 -30.07
CA THR A 105 2.44 11.61 -31.26
C THR A 105 0.95 11.53 -30.95
N VAL A 106 0.59 11.09 -29.74
CA VAL A 106 -0.79 10.90 -29.30
C VAL A 106 -0.98 11.54 -27.92
N PRO A 107 -1.13 12.88 -27.84
CA PRO A 107 -1.22 13.59 -26.56
C PRO A 107 -2.44 13.20 -25.72
N SER A 108 -3.49 12.66 -26.33
CA SER A 108 -4.69 12.17 -25.63
C SER A 108 -4.43 10.98 -24.71
N LEU A 109 -3.22 10.39 -24.72
CA LEU A 109 -2.78 9.37 -23.78
C LEU A 109 -2.37 9.92 -22.41
N GLN A 110 -2.25 11.24 -22.23
CA GLN A 110 -1.78 11.84 -20.97
C GLN A 110 -2.57 11.35 -19.76
N TRP A 111 -3.90 11.31 -19.87
CA TRP A 111 -4.76 10.83 -18.80
C TRP A 111 -4.46 9.39 -18.37
N GLU A 112 -4.08 8.53 -19.33
CA GLU A 112 -3.78 7.12 -19.07
C GLU A 112 -2.38 6.93 -18.49
N VAL A 113 -1.44 7.80 -18.86
CA VAL A 113 -0.12 7.88 -18.21
C VAL A 113 -0.30 8.27 -16.74
N ASP A 114 -1.04 9.34 -16.47
CA ASP A 114 -1.29 9.80 -15.10
C ASP A 114 -2.06 8.75 -14.28
N ALA A 115 -3.05 8.08 -14.88
CA ALA A 115 -3.77 6.98 -14.25
C ALA A 115 -2.86 5.78 -13.96
N GLY A 116 -1.96 5.45 -14.91
CA GLY A 116 -0.97 4.40 -14.76
C GLY A 116 0.04 4.68 -13.66
N GLU A 117 0.49 5.92 -13.51
CA GLU A 117 1.37 6.36 -12.41
C GLU A 117 0.67 6.25 -11.06
N ARG A 118 -0.57 6.74 -10.94
CA ARG A 118 -1.35 6.58 -9.70
C ARG A 118 -1.54 5.11 -9.31
N LEU A 119 -1.79 4.25 -10.29
CA LEU A 119 -1.92 2.82 -10.06
C LEU A 119 -0.58 2.19 -9.63
N LEU A 120 0.55 2.59 -10.23
CA LEU A 120 1.88 2.11 -9.84
C LEU A 120 2.15 2.36 -8.35
N TRP A 121 1.88 3.57 -7.86
CA TRP A 121 2.08 3.91 -6.45
C TRP A 121 1.09 3.23 -5.52
N THR A 122 -0.13 2.94 -6.01
CA THR A 122 -1.08 2.09 -5.28
C THR A 122 -0.54 0.68 -5.10
N ILE A 123 0.06 0.10 -6.15
CA ILE A 123 0.68 -1.23 -6.07
C ILE A 123 1.88 -1.21 -5.13
N ARG A 124 2.73 -0.18 -5.19
CA ARG A 124 3.87 -0.03 -4.24
C ARG A 124 3.42 0.09 -2.79
N TRP A 125 2.30 0.74 -2.52
CA TRP A 125 1.70 0.75 -1.19
C TRP A 125 1.26 -0.67 -0.75
N GLU A 126 0.66 -1.45 -1.65
CA GLU A 126 0.30 -2.85 -1.40
C GLU A 126 1.54 -3.74 -1.13
N ILE A 127 2.67 -3.48 -1.80
CA ILE A 127 3.97 -4.12 -1.53
C ILE A 127 4.42 -3.82 -0.10
N GLY A 128 4.38 -2.55 0.32
CA GLY A 128 4.74 -2.18 1.70
C GLY A 128 3.91 -2.89 2.77
N LYS A 129 2.61 -3.12 2.50
CA LYS A 129 1.74 -3.93 3.35
C LYS A 129 2.14 -5.41 3.38
N ALA A 130 2.52 -5.97 2.24
CA ALA A 130 3.02 -7.35 2.17
C ALA A 130 4.29 -7.52 3.02
N GLN A 131 5.26 -6.62 2.86
CA GLN A 131 6.51 -6.61 3.63
C GLN A 131 6.25 -6.49 5.14
N SER A 132 5.35 -5.56 5.51
CA SER A 132 4.89 -5.39 6.89
C SER A 132 4.27 -6.68 7.45
N GLY A 133 3.38 -7.34 6.69
CA GLY A 133 2.77 -8.62 7.09
C GLY A 133 3.77 -9.77 7.27
N ARG A 134 4.90 -9.75 6.54
CA ARG A 134 6.00 -10.71 6.71
C ARG A 134 6.90 -10.40 7.93
N GLY A 135 6.75 -9.23 8.53
CA GLY A 135 7.62 -8.75 9.60
C GLY A 135 8.93 -8.14 9.09
N ASP A 136 9.03 -7.83 7.80
CA ASP A 136 10.18 -7.12 7.22
C ASP A 136 9.99 -5.61 7.37
N TRP A 137 10.05 -5.14 8.62
CA TRP A 137 9.62 -3.79 8.98
C TRP A 137 10.53 -2.70 8.38
N ALA A 138 11.84 -2.95 8.27
CA ALA A 138 12.77 -1.99 7.70
C ALA A 138 12.45 -1.73 6.21
N ARG A 139 12.26 -2.79 5.43
CA ARG A 139 11.92 -2.70 4.01
C ARG A 139 10.52 -2.13 3.80
N ALA A 140 9.55 -2.51 4.65
CA ALA A 140 8.21 -1.94 4.64
C ALA A 140 8.26 -0.42 4.88
N ARG A 141 9.07 0.03 5.84
CA ARG A 141 9.24 1.45 6.15
C ARG A 141 9.81 2.22 4.96
N GLU A 142 10.88 1.72 4.36
CA GLU A 142 11.50 2.33 3.17
C GLU A 142 10.50 2.46 2.02
N THR A 143 9.79 1.38 1.70
CA THR A 143 8.80 1.36 0.61
C THR A 143 7.64 2.32 0.89
N LEU A 144 7.10 2.33 2.12
CA LEU A 144 6.00 3.21 2.50
C LEU A 144 6.41 4.68 2.55
N ALA A 145 7.64 4.98 2.96
CA ALA A 145 8.19 6.34 2.92
C ALA A 145 8.33 6.83 1.47
N GLU A 146 8.83 6.00 0.56
CA GLU A 146 8.92 6.36 -0.86
C GLU A 146 7.54 6.64 -1.48
N VAL A 147 6.54 5.80 -1.16
CA VAL A 147 5.15 6.05 -1.57
C VAL A 147 4.66 7.37 -0.99
N LEU A 148 4.95 7.67 0.28
CA LEU A 148 4.52 8.88 0.94
C LEU A 148 5.13 10.14 0.30
N ASP A 149 6.43 10.10 0.01
CA ASP A 149 7.17 11.18 -0.64
C ASP A 149 6.61 11.47 -2.04
N HIS A 150 6.25 10.43 -2.78
CA HIS A 150 5.67 10.60 -4.12
C HIS A 150 4.22 11.10 -4.07
N VAL A 151 3.39 10.51 -3.20
CA VAL A 151 1.95 10.83 -3.15
C VAL A 151 1.71 12.21 -2.50
N GLY A 152 2.65 12.69 -1.69
CA GLY A 152 2.97 14.07 -1.22
C GLY A 152 1.90 15.16 -1.06
N LEU A 153 0.84 15.18 -1.86
CA LEU A 153 -0.07 16.30 -2.09
C LEU A 153 -1.54 15.88 -2.34
N ASP A 154 -1.86 14.60 -2.47
CA ASP A 154 -3.24 14.12 -2.67
C ASP A 154 -3.90 13.66 -1.36
N GLY A 155 -5.17 14.03 -1.13
CA GLY A 155 -5.95 13.70 0.09
C GLY A 155 -6.10 12.21 0.45
N ARG A 156 -5.54 11.31 -0.38
CA ARG A 156 -5.38 9.86 -0.16
C ARG A 156 -4.19 9.51 0.75
N PHE A 157 -3.54 10.50 1.34
CA PHE A 157 -2.37 10.39 2.20
C PHE A 157 -2.63 9.72 3.58
N LYS A 158 -3.84 9.84 4.14
CA LYS A 158 -4.12 9.37 5.51
C LYS A 158 -3.87 7.87 5.72
N PRO A 159 -4.29 6.97 4.80
CA PRO A 159 -4.01 5.54 4.94
C PRO A 159 -2.53 5.19 4.86
N VAL A 160 -1.77 5.75 3.90
CA VAL A 160 -0.33 5.46 3.75
C VAL A 160 0.43 5.91 4.99
N ARG A 161 0.16 7.12 5.49
CA ARG A 161 0.80 7.61 6.72
C ARG A 161 0.47 6.76 7.93
N ARG A 162 -0.79 6.33 8.08
CA ARG A 162 -1.19 5.43 9.17
C ARG A 162 -0.43 4.10 9.12
N ASP A 163 -0.24 3.53 7.94
CA ASP A 163 0.52 2.28 7.78
C ASP A 163 2.00 2.50 8.10
N LEU A 164 2.60 3.61 7.66
CA LEU A 164 3.98 3.97 8.00
C LEU A 164 4.17 4.16 9.51
N ASP A 165 3.27 4.90 10.17
CA ASP A 165 3.30 5.12 11.62
C ASP A 165 3.19 3.79 12.39
N ALA A 166 2.39 2.84 11.89
CA ALA A 166 2.26 1.51 12.47
C ALA A 166 3.56 0.69 12.33
N VAL A 167 4.23 0.77 11.18
CA VAL A 167 5.54 0.14 10.96
C VAL A 167 6.60 0.76 11.87
N ASP A 168 6.68 2.09 11.95
CA ASP A 168 7.61 2.80 12.83
C ASP A 168 7.40 2.43 14.31
N ALA A 169 6.15 2.34 14.76
CA ALA A 169 5.81 1.91 16.11
C ALA A 169 6.27 0.46 16.40
N GLN A 170 6.16 -0.44 15.41
CA GLN A 170 6.59 -1.82 15.54
C GLN A 170 8.12 -1.95 15.58
N ILE A 171 8.84 -1.21 14.73
CA ILE A 171 10.32 -1.13 14.77
C ILE A 171 10.80 -0.64 16.15
N LEU A 172 10.15 0.41 16.67
CA LEU A 172 10.47 0.94 18.00
C LEU A 172 10.23 -0.11 19.09
N LYS A 173 9.11 -0.84 19.03
CA LYS A 173 8.78 -1.92 19.98
C LYS A 173 9.83 -3.02 19.96
N GLU A 174 10.28 -3.47 18.79
CA GLU A 174 11.32 -4.50 18.65
C GLU A 174 12.67 -4.01 19.15
N THR A 175 13.03 -2.76 18.84
CA THR A 175 14.25 -2.12 19.34
C THR A 175 14.27 -2.04 20.87
N LEU A 176 13.15 -1.66 21.49
CA LEU A 176 13.02 -1.60 22.94
C LEU A 176 13.10 -3.00 23.56
N ARG A 177 12.43 -4.00 22.96
CA ARG A 177 12.48 -5.39 23.42
C ARG A 177 13.89 -5.96 23.37
N GLY A 178 14.64 -5.73 22.28
CA GLY A 178 16.03 -6.17 22.15
C GLY A 178 16.96 -5.53 23.19
N ARG A 179 16.62 -4.34 23.70
CA ARG A 179 17.33 -3.66 24.80
C ARG A 179 16.83 -4.05 26.20
N GLY A 180 15.97 -5.05 26.31
CA GLY A 180 15.35 -5.46 27.59
C GLY A 180 14.41 -4.42 28.20
N LYS A 181 14.00 -3.40 27.44
CA LYS A 181 13.11 -2.33 27.89
C LYS A 181 11.70 -2.57 27.37
N THR A 182 10.70 -2.39 28.22
CA THR A 182 9.31 -2.37 27.77
C THR A 182 8.96 -0.97 27.25
N VAL A 183 8.00 -0.87 26.31
CA VAL A 183 7.45 0.42 25.83
C VAL A 183 7.00 1.29 27.02
N ARG A 184 6.43 0.67 28.06
CA ARG A 184 6.05 1.32 29.31
C ARG A 184 7.23 1.91 30.07
N ALA A 185 8.36 1.21 30.15
CA ALA A 185 9.57 1.68 30.82
C ALA A 185 10.23 2.85 30.05
N ALA A 186 10.25 2.79 28.72
CA ALA A 186 10.77 3.88 27.88
C ALA A 186 9.92 5.16 28.02
N LEU A 187 8.58 5.02 28.01
CA LEU A 187 7.66 6.15 28.21
C LEU A 187 7.67 6.68 29.65
N GLN A 188 7.95 5.83 30.65
CA GLN A 188 8.10 6.28 32.05
C GLN A 188 9.39 7.06 32.29
N GLY A 189 10.48 6.74 31.59
CA GLY A 189 11.73 7.51 31.63
C GLY A 189 11.64 8.87 30.93
N ALA A 190 10.73 9.01 29.96
CA ALA A 190 10.50 10.25 29.20
C ALA A 190 9.41 11.16 29.81
N ARG A 191 8.77 10.76 30.92
CA ARG A 191 7.90 11.69 31.66
C ARG A 191 8.76 12.79 32.28
N PRO A 192 8.49 14.08 32.01
CA PRO A 192 9.22 15.14 32.68
C PRO A 192 9.00 15.01 34.19
N LYS A 193 10.10 15.03 34.96
CA LYS A 193 10.09 15.03 36.44
C LYS A 193 9.37 16.24 37.05
N SER A 194 8.80 17.15 36.25
CA SER A 194 8.14 18.38 36.66
C SER A 194 6.68 18.21 37.11
N ARG A 195 6.24 17.00 37.47
CA ARG A 195 4.97 16.82 38.20
C ARG A 195 5.07 15.88 39.40
N ARG A 196 6.21 15.88 40.10
CA ARG A 196 6.21 15.76 41.57
C ARG A 196 5.85 17.13 42.13
N ALA A 197 4.60 17.55 41.91
CA ALA A 197 4.03 18.62 42.70
C ALA A 197 4.00 18.10 44.15
N LEU A 198 4.73 18.78 45.02
CA LEU A 198 4.57 18.69 46.46
C LEU A 198 3.07 18.62 46.79
N ARG A 199 2.62 17.51 47.37
CA ARG A 199 1.46 17.56 48.26
C ARG A 199 2.02 17.99 49.61
N PRO A 200 1.73 19.21 50.11
CA PRO A 200 1.91 19.48 51.52
C PRO A 200 0.87 18.65 52.27
N GLY A 201 1.30 17.78 53.18
CA GLY A 201 0.36 17.06 54.05
C GLY A 201 0.66 15.60 54.37
N LEU A 202 1.92 15.15 54.30
CA LEU A 202 2.31 13.86 54.90
C LEU A 202 3.65 14.00 55.63
N THR A 203 3.60 14.57 56.82
CA THR A 203 4.51 14.19 57.91
C THR A 203 3.87 12.98 58.62
N PRO A 204 4.61 11.88 58.84
CA PRO A 204 4.14 10.81 59.68
C PRO A 204 4.43 11.21 61.13
N GLU A 205 3.40 11.44 61.93
CA GLU A 205 3.33 11.10 63.36
C GLU A 205 2.06 11.69 64.00
N GLY A 206 1.24 10.80 64.55
CA GLY A 206 0.34 11.09 65.69
C GLY A 206 -0.79 12.11 65.53
N ALA A 207 -1.91 11.73 64.92
CA ALA A 207 -3.23 12.27 65.30
C ALA A 207 -4.36 11.35 64.82
N THR A 208 -4.54 10.23 65.51
CA THR A 208 -5.79 9.48 65.51
C THR A 208 -6.87 10.34 66.17
N THR A 209 -7.87 10.79 65.42
CA THR A 209 -9.21 10.98 65.99
C THR A 209 -10.26 10.38 65.05
N LEU A 210 -10.68 9.20 65.47
CA LEU A 210 -11.87 8.48 65.06
C LEU A 210 -13.08 9.42 64.97
N GLY A 211 -13.71 9.46 63.80
CA GLY A 211 -15.12 9.81 63.69
C GLY A 211 -15.95 8.77 64.45
N ARG A 212 -16.37 9.09 65.67
CA ARG A 212 -17.44 8.39 66.38
C ARG A 212 -18.63 9.33 66.53
N ARG A 213 -19.67 9.09 65.73
CA ARG A 213 -21.05 9.46 66.06
C ARG A 213 -21.49 8.67 67.31
N PRO A 214 -22.20 9.31 68.25
CA PRO A 214 -23.18 8.61 69.06
C PRO A 214 -24.61 9.12 68.78
N THR A 215 -25.41 8.19 68.29
CA THR A 215 -26.78 7.86 68.71
C THR A 215 -27.81 8.96 69.05
N ARG A 216 -28.90 8.91 68.28
CA ARG A 216 -30.28 9.30 68.62
C ARG A 216 -30.71 8.76 70.00
N ARG A 217 -31.28 9.62 70.85
CA ARG A 217 -32.45 9.32 71.71
C ARG A 217 -33.05 10.64 72.22
N GLY A 218 -34.34 10.82 71.99
CA GLY A 218 -35.11 11.89 72.64
C GLY A 218 -35.62 11.45 74.01
N ALA A 219 -35.95 12.42 74.86
CA ALA A 219 -37.06 12.39 75.81
C ALA A 219 -37.15 13.76 76.51
N ARG A 220 -38.32 14.39 76.36
CA ARG A 220 -38.98 15.43 77.17
C ARG A 220 -38.27 16.76 77.39
#